data_AF-A0A5B7JTL6-F1
#
_entry.id   AF-A0A5B7JTL6-F1
#
_cell.length_a   1.000
_cell.length_b   1.000
_cell.length_c   1.000
_cell.angle_alpha   90.00
_cell.angle_beta   90.00
_cell.angle_gamma   90.00
#
_symmetry.space_group_name_H-M   'P 1'
#
loop_
_entity.id
_entity.type
_entity.pdbx_description
1 polymer ?
#
loop_
_entity_poly.entity_id
_entity_poly.type
_entity_poly.pdbx_seq_one_letter_code
_entity_poly.pdbx_strand_id
1 'polypeptide(L)'
;MQYKGAASVYMTSDRVGASLQLRSAVTSATLARIEAFCIENLDEFLIRTLVEVPRVISPTRASLKVMIPHSGDLFHVEAAVIHNSTILFHVEGPMHLDPRLDTFHVKVQWDISMIGNHPCKIDSMVTMGNNSQFMYVILSNSQGRPLMSLESSSSSGSLEETEYEASVFVSHYLQAQTHLVFSTRQVYVALNTLIFPNAPDSRRVKISSQVDLTTGTVITDVWWDADRDVNKKLKMDLTFASLPQLSHYSSIQ
;
A
#
# COMPACT_ATOMS: atom_id res chain seq x y z
N MET A 1 8.56 17.15 37.99
CA MET A 1 9.70 16.36 37.49
C MET A 1 10.57 17.28 36.65
N GLN A 2 11.86 17.38 36.94
CA GLN A 2 12.78 18.21 36.14
C GLN A 2 13.47 17.33 35.09
N TYR A 3 13.52 17.83 33.86
CA TYR A 3 14.15 17.15 32.72
C TYR A 3 15.22 18.05 32.10
N LYS A 4 16.24 17.42 31.52
CA LYS A 4 17.30 18.10 30.77
C LYS A 4 17.36 17.51 29.37
N GLY A 5 17.27 18.36 28.36
CA GLY A 5 17.55 18.00 26.97
C GLY A 5 19.02 18.21 26.65
N ALA A 6 19.59 17.35 25.81
CA ALA A 6 20.90 17.53 25.21
C ALA A 6 20.80 17.18 23.72
N ALA A 7 21.46 17.96 22.88
CA ALA A 7 21.63 17.68 21.47
C ALA A 7 23.13 17.59 21.16
N SER A 8 23.51 16.74 20.22
CA SER A 8 24.90 16.60 19.79
C SER A 8 24.94 16.30 18.30
N VAL A 9 25.86 16.94 17.59
CA VAL A 9 26.15 16.66 16.19
C VAL A 9 27.51 15.97 16.12
N TYR A 10 27.60 14.93 15.32
CA TYR A 10 28.81 14.13 15.10
C TYR A 10 29.24 14.32 13.65
N MET A 11 30.51 14.65 13.46
CA MET A 11 31.14 14.71 12.15
C MET A 11 32.53 14.11 12.30
N THR A 12 32.69 12.89 11.81
CA THR A 12 33.97 12.18 11.72
C THR A 12 34.21 11.81 10.25
N SER A 13 35.42 11.36 9.93
CA SER A 13 35.78 10.98 8.55
C SER A 13 34.98 9.80 7.98
N ASP A 14 34.27 9.07 8.84
CA ASP A 14 33.50 7.86 8.51
C ASP A 14 32.00 8.01 8.78
N ARG A 15 31.56 9.10 9.41
CA ARG A 15 30.19 9.25 9.91
C ARG A 15 29.78 10.69 10.11
N VAL A 16 28.58 11.01 9.64
CA VAL A 16 27.89 12.27 9.93
C VAL A 16 26.56 11.96 10.60
N GLY A 17 26.19 12.70 11.64
CA GLY A 17 24.88 12.51 12.26
C GLY A 17 24.58 13.42 13.43
N ALA A 18 23.45 13.17 14.07
CA ALA A 18 23.00 13.92 15.23
C ALA A 18 22.31 13.00 16.24
N SER A 19 22.34 13.42 17.51
CA SER A 19 21.52 12.81 18.55
C SER A 19 20.79 13.88 19.36
N LEU A 20 19.59 13.52 19.79
CA LEU A 20 18.79 14.24 20.77
C LEU A 20 18.53 13.32 21.94
N GLN A 21 18.75 13.80 23.16
CA GLN A 21 18.60 13.01 24.37
C GLN A 21 17.83 13.79 25.42
N LEU A 22 16.84 13.14 26.03
CA LEU A 22 16.12 13.63 27.20
C LEU A 22 16.60 12.85 28.41
N ARG A 23 17.00 13.53 29.48
CA ARG A 23 17.47 12.93 30.74
C ARG A 23 16.66 13.43 31.92
N SER A 24 16.49 12.58 32.93
CA SER A 24 16.01 12.98 34.26
C SER A 24 17.04 13.91 34.91
N ALA A 25 16.63 15.09 35.36
CA ALA A 25 17.54 16.00 36.06
C ALA A 25 17.97 15.48 37.43
N VAL A 26 17.18 14.57 38.03
CA VAL A 26 17.39 14.04 39.38
C VAL A 26 18.33 12.83 39.35
N THR A 27 18.10 11.89 38.43
CA THR A 27 18.84 10.63 38.36
C THR A 27 19.90 10.61 37.25
N SER A 28 19.92 11.62 36.38
CA SER A 28 20.71 11.65 35.14
C SER A 28 20.44 10.49 34.17
N ALA A 29 19.42 9.66 34.45
CA ALA A 29 19.01 8.55 33.59
C ALA A 29 18.47 9.08 32.26
N THR A 30 18.79 8.38 31.18
CA THR A 30 18.27 8.69 29.84
C THR A 30 16.84 8.21 29.75
N LEU A 31 15.93 9.13 29.42
CA LEU A 31 14.50 8.82 29.27
C LEU A 31 14.11 8.61 27.81
N ALA A 32 14.73 9.36 26.92
CA ALA A 32 14.57 9.19 25.49
C ALA A 32 15.88 9.55 24.79
N ARG A 33 16.17 8.85 23.68
CA ARG A 33 17.28 9.17 22.79
C ARG A 33 16.83 8.90 21.36
N ILE A 34 17.05 9.87 20.49
CA ILE A 34 16.92 9.72 19.05
C ILE A 34 18.29 9.96 18.47
N GLU A 35 18.71 9.09 17.56
CA GLU A 35 19.95 9.23 16.84
C GLU A 35 19.74 8.97 15.36
N ALA A 36 20.37 9.77 14.52
CA ALA A 36 20.36 9.61 13.07
C ALA A 36 21.79 9.75 12.56
N PHE A 37 22.24 8.81 11.73
CA PHE A 37 23.59 8.76 11.20
C PHE A 37 23.60 8.33 9.74
N CYS A 38 24.49 8.94 8.97
CA CYS A 38 24.96 8.46 7.69
C CYS A 38 26.37 7.91 7.89
N ILE A 39 26.65 6.70 7.41
CA ILE A 39 27.96 6.04 7.46
C ILE A 39 28.49 5.97 6.03
N GLU A 40 29.39 6.88 5.68
CA GLU A 40 29.83 7.10 4.30
C GLU A 40 30.55 5.89 3.69
N ASN A 41 31.33 5.15 4.50
CA ASN A 41 32.08 3.98 4.01
C ASN A 41 31.22 2.73 3.75
N LEU A 42 29.97 2.74 4.21
CA LEU A 42 29.05 1.60 4.11
C LEU A 42 27.81 1.94 3.27
N ASP A 43 27.75 3.16 2.73
CA ASP A 43 26.55 3.73 2.10
C ASP A 43 25.27 3.44 2.93
N GLU A 44 25.38 3.57 4.25
CA GLU A 44 24.35 3.17 5.20
C GLU A 44 23.75 4.39 5.89
N PHE A 45 22.42 4.49 5.85
CA PHE A 45 21.65 5.42 6.66
C PHE A 45 20.97 4.69 7.81
N LEU A 46 21.11 5.21 9.02
CA LEU A 46 20.66 4.57 10.25
C LEU A 46 19.97 5.57 11.17
N ILE A 47 18.72 5.28 11.52
CA ILE A 47 17.98 5.96 12.59
C ILE A 47 17.77 4.97 13.73
N ARG A 48 18.04 5.40 14.96
CA ARG A 48 17.77 4.64 16.19
C ARG A 48 17.00 5.51 17.17
N THR A 49 15.96 4.96 17.75
CA THR A 49 15.21 5.58 18.84
C THR A 49 15.22 4.65 20.04
N LEU A 50 15.30 5.24 21.22
CA LEU A 50 15.18 4.59 22.51
C LEU A 50 14.25 5.43 23.37
N VAL A 51 13.25 4.80 23.97
CA VAL A 51 12.38 5.42 24.97
C VAL A 51 12.30 4.49 26.17
N GLU A 52 12.59 5.03 27.35
CA GLU A 52 12.53 4.33 28.61
C GLU A 52 12.13 5.34 29.70
N VAL A 53 10.95 5.18 30.28
CA VAL A 53 10.55 6.00 31.42
C VAL A 53 10.38 5.07 32.60
N PRO A 54 11.34 5.03 33.55
CA PRO A 54 11.30 4.08 34.65
C PRO A 54 9.93 4.10 35.35
N ARG A 55 9.33 2.91 35.54
CA ARG A 55 8.00 2.68 36.14
C ARG A 55 6.78 3.14 35.31
N VAL A 56 6.97 3.76 34.14
CA VAL A 56 5.88 4.22 33.27
C VAL A 56 5.92 3.54 31.91
N ILE A 57 7.09 3.54 31.26
CA ILE A 57 7.31 2.98 29.91
C ILE A 57 8.54 2.08 29.98
N SER A 58 8.32 0.78 29.74
CA SER A 58 9.38 -0.20 29.57
C SER A 58 10.28 0.13 28.37
N PRO A 59 11.59 -0.20 28.43
CA PRO A 59 12.54 0.09 27.36
C PRO A 59 12.02 -0.36 25.99
N THR A 60 11.82 0.62 25.10
CA THR A 60 11.37 0.42 23.73
C THR A 60 12.40 1.02 22.80
N ARG A 61 12.86 0.24 21.82
CA ARG A 61 13.80 0.65 20.79
C ARG A 61 13.15 0.52 19.43
N ALA A 62 13.35 1.51 18.57
CA ALA A 62 13.08 1.34 17.15
C ALA A 62 14.35 1.63 16.35
N SER A 63 14.54 0.90 15.25
CA SER A 63 15.61 1.18 14.30
C SER A 63 15.08 1.15 12.89
N LEU A 64 15.63 2.02 12.05
CA LEU A 64 15.49 2.01 10.60
C LEU A 64 16.90 2.06 10.02
N LYS A 65 17.22 1.09 9.19
CA LYS A 65 18.48 0.99 8.45
C LYS A 65 18.16 0.91 6.96
N VAL A 66 18.85 1.72 6.18
CA VAL A 66 18.77 1.73 4.72
C VAL A 66 20.19 1.58 4.19
N MET A 67 20.43 0.54 3.39
CA MET A 67 21.70 0.30 2.71
C MET A 67 21.55 0.68 1.23
N ILE A 68 22.45 1.54 0.74
CA ILE A 68 22.43 2.11 -0.61
C ILE A 68 23.62 1.54 -1.40
N PRO A 69 23.49 0.47 -2.18
CA PRO A 69 24.56 0.01 -3.04
C PRO A 69 24.90 1.05 -4.12
N HIS A 70 26.15 1.02 -4.58
CA HIS A 70 26.74 2.02 -5.47
C HIS A 70 25.98 2.25 -6.80
N SER A 71 25.09 1.33 -7.21
CA SER A 71 24.28 1.45 -8.42
C SER A 71 22.98 2.25 -8.25
N GLY A 72 22.67 2.75 -7.04
CA GLY A 72 21.59 3.72 -6.78
C GLY A 72 20.14 3.21 -6.87
N ASP A 73 19.89 2.09 -7.53
CA ASP A 73 18.51 1.67 -7.90
C ASP A 73 17.93 0.54 -7.02
N LEU A 74 18.75 -0.08 -6.17
CA LEU A 74 18.34 -1.19 -5.29
C LEU A 74 18.70 -0.87 -3.86
N PHE A 75 17.74 -0.61 -2.99
CA PHE A 75 17.94 -0.35 -1.58
C PHE A 75 17.64 -1.61 -0.77
N HIS A 76 18.33 -1.81 0.34
CA HIS A 76 17.88 -2.77 1.35
C HIS A 76 17.41 -2.00 2.58
N VAL A 77 16.17 -2.24 3.00
CA VAL A 77 15.55 -1.57 4.14
C VAL A 77 15.33 -2.59 5.24
N GLU A 78 15.73 -2.25 6.46
CA GLU A 78 15.48 -3.03 7.67
C GLU A 78 14.87 -2.09 8.71
N ALA A 79 13.75 -2.47 9.30
CA ALA A 79 13.16 -1.74 10.41
C ALA A 79 12.69 -2.70 11.51
N ALA A 80 12.94 -2.35 12.76
CA ALA A 80 12.60 -3.17 13.91
C ALA A 80 12.04 -2.33 15.05
N VAL A 81 11.11 -2.90 15.80
CA VAL A 81 10.61 -2.40 17.08
C VAL A 81 10.81 -3.48 18.14
N ILE A 82 11.55 -3.14 19.19
CA ILE A 82 11.93 -4.06 20.27
C ILE A 82 11.44 -3.49 21.59
N HIS A 83 10.69 -4.27 22.36
CA HIS A 83 10.19 -3.92 23.68
C HIS A 83 10.66 -4.95 24.71
N ASN A 84 11.34 -4.52 25.78
CA ASN A 84 11.91 -5.42 26.80
C ASN A 84 12.70 -6.60 26.20
N SER A 85 13.55 -6.33 25.20
CA SER A 85 14.33 -7.35 24.46
C SER A 85 13.51 -8.33 23.61
N THR A 86 12.20 -8.12 23.48
CA THR A 86 11.34 -8.89 22.59
C THR A 86 11.07 -8.10 21.30
N ILE A 87 11.32 -8.71 20.15
CA ILE A 87 10.98 -8.11 18.85
C ILE A 87 9.46 -8.12 18.71
N LEU A 88 8.86 -6.93 18.67
CA LEU A 88 7.41 -6.78 18.44
C LEU A 88 7.09 -6.80 16.94
N PHE A 89 7.95 -6.15 16.17
CA PHE A 89 7.81 -5.97 14.73
C PHE A 89 9.20 -5.92 14.12
N HIS A 90 9.40 -6.64 13.04
CA HIS A 90 10.60 -6.56 12.22
C HIS A 90 10.22 -6.75 10.76
N VAL A 91 10.69 -5.83 9.93
CA VAL A 91 10.52 -5.86 8.47
C VAL A 91 11.87 -5.67 7.82
N GLU A 92 12.19 -6.53 6.86
CA GLU A 92 13.42 -6.41 6.09
C GLU A 92 13.22 -6.79 4.63
N GLY A 93 14.00 -6.21 3.73
CA GLY A 93 14.10 -6.69 2.36
C GLY A 93 14.44 -5.63 1.32
N PRO A 94 14.62 -6.05 0.06
CA PRO A 94 14.97 -5.16 -1.03
C PRO A 94 13.81 -4.25 -1.47
N MET A 95 14.18 -3.05 -1.88
CA MET A 95 13.35 -2.06 -2.57
C MET A 95 14.09 -1.61 -3.82
N HIS A 96 13.52 -1.83 -4.99
CA HIS A 96 14.03 -1.31 -6.25
C HIS A 96 13.28 -0.03 -6.61
N LEU A 97 14.02 1.00 -7.02
CA LEU A 97 13.50 2.29 -7.50
C LEU A 97 14.19 2.58 -8.84
N ASP A 98 13.43 2.62 -9.94
CA ASP A 98 13.91 3.03 -11.26
C ASP A 98 13.12 4.29 -11.67
N PRO A 99 13.64 5.49 -11.34
CA PRO A 99 13.03 6.75 -11.75
C PRO A 99 13.56 7.14 -13.13
N ARG A 100 12.74 6.96 -14.17
CA ARG A 100 13.02 7.48 -15.52
C ARG A 100 12.17 8.72 -15.76
N LEU A 101 12.59 9.55 -16.72
CA LEU A 101 11.93 10.82 -17.06
C LEU A 101 10.43 10.69 -17.32
N ASP A 102 10.00 9.60 -17.97
CA ASP A 102 8.61 9.37 -18.41
C ASP A 102 7.92 8.19 -17.69
N THR A 103 8.66 7.48 -16.83
CA THR A 103 8.15 6.30 -16.11
C THR A 103 8.76 6.18 -14.73
N PHE A 104 7.92 5.91 -13.74
CA PHE A 104 8.31 5.63 -12.37
C PHE A 104 8.03 4.17 -12.04
N HIS A 105 9.04 3.43 -11.59
CA HIS A 105 8.89 2.04 -11.19
C HIS A 105 9.45 1.81 -9.79
N VAL A 106 8.64 1.23 -8.92
CA VAL A 106 9.01 0.79 -7.57
C VAL A 106 8.63 -0.66 -7.41
N LYS A 107 9.54 -1.47 -6.90
CA LYS A 107 9.28 -2.85 -6.49
C LYS A 107 9.81 -3.09 -5.09
N VAL A 108 9.02 -3.73 -4.24
CA VAL A 108 9.36 -4.01 -2.86
C VAL A 108 9.11 -5.48 -2.57
N GLN A 109 10.04 -6.11 -1.85
CA GLN A 109 9.87 -7.48 -1.35
C GLN A 109 10.31 -7.51 0.10
N TRP A 110 9.36 -7.62 1.02
CA TRP A 110 9.62 -7.50 2.45
C TRP A 110 9.21 -8.75 3.21
N ASP A 111 10.13 -9.26 4.03
CA ASP A 111 9.86 -10.24 5.06
C ASP A 111 9.40 -9.52 6.32
N ILE A 112 8.22 -9.88 6.83
CA ILE A 112 7.61 -9.28 8.02
C ILE A 112 7.47 -10.35 9.09
N SER A 113 7.94 -10.01 10.28
CA SER A 113 7.78 -10.81 11.48
C SER A 113 7.17 -9.95 12.59
N MET A 114 6.14 -10.49 13.23
CA MET A 114 5.45 -9.86 14.35
C MET A 114 5.33 -10.84 15.50
N ILE A 115 5.36 -10.34 16.73
CA ILE A 115 5.20 -11.18 17.92
C ILE A 115 3.88 -11.97 17.85
N GLY A 116 3.96 -13.28 18.09
CA GLY A 116 2.80 -14.16 18.10
C GLY A 116 2.21 -14.50 16.73
N ASN A 117 2.76 -13.97 15.64
CA ASN A 117 2.33 -14.27 14.28
C ASN A 117 3.38 -15.07 13.51
N HIS A 118 2.91 -15.85 12.54
CA HIS A 118 3.80 -16.52 11.59
C HIS A 118 4.42 -15.47 10.66
N PRO A 119 5.70 -15.60 10.30
CA PRO A 119 6.32 -14.70 9.33
C PRO A 119 5.50 -14.65 8.04
N CYS A 120 5.32 -13.45 7.50
CA CYS A 120 4.65 -13.22 6.23
C CYS A 120 5.56 -12.44 5.29
N LYS A 121 5.26 -12.51 3.99
CA LYS A 121 5.98 -11.79 2.94
C LYS A 121 5.03 -10.82 2.27
N ILE A 122 5.48 -9.60 2.02
CA ILE A 122 4.80 -8.64 1.16
C ILE A 122 5.65 -8.45 -0.09
N ASP A 123 5.08 -8.78 -1.24
CA ASP A 123 5.59 -8.39 -2.54
C ASP A 123 4.69 -7.29 -3.10
N SER A 124 5.26 -6.15 -3.47
CA SER A 124 4.50 -5.09 -4.13
C SER A 124 5.27 -4.45 -5.26
N MET A 125 4.53 -3.90 -6.21
CA MET A 125 5.10 -3.13 -7.30
C MET A 125 4.13 -2.04 -7.72
N VAL A 126 4.69 -0.90 -8.08
CA VAL A 126 3.97 0.22 -8.67
C VAL A 126 4.74 0.65 -9.91
N THR A 127 4.05 0.73 -11.03
CA THR A 127 4.58 1.29 -12.28
C THR A 127 3.64 2.40 -12.73
N MET A 128 4.18 3.59 -12.96
CA MET A 128 3.44 4.73 -13.48
C MET A 128 4.15 5.20 -14.74
N GLY A 129 3.43 5.23 -15.86
CA GLY A 129 3.87 5.87 -17.10
C GLY A 129 2.86 6.93 -17.52
N ASN A 130 3.16 7.65 -18.61
CA ASN A 130 2.37 8.79 -19.07
C ASN A 130 0.87 8.51 -19.22
N ASN A 131 0.50 7.33 -19.71
CA ASN A 131 -0.90 6.96 -19.97
C ASN A 131 -1.31 5.62 -19.34
N SER A 132 -0.48 5.06 -18.45
CA SER A 132 -0.76 3.76 -17.86
C SER A 132 -0.24 3.68 -16.44
N GLN A 133 -1.02 3.08 -15.55
CA GLN A 133 -0.58 2.78 -14.19
C GLN A 133 -0.84 1.31 -13.90
N PHE A 134 0.05 0.72 -13.13
CA PHE A 134 -0.09 -0.66 -12.66
C PHE A 134 0.37 -0.74 -11.21
N MET A 135 -0.41 -1.43 -10.39
CA MET A 135 -0.09 -1.73 -9.02
C MET A 135 -0.39 -3.19 -8.74
N TYR A 136 0.51 -3.87 -8.06
CA TYR A 136 0.17 -5.11 -7.38
C TYR A 136 0.71 -5.12 -5.96
N VAL A 137 -0.01 -5.82 -5.08
CA VAL A 137 0.40 -6.13 -3.72
C VAL A 137 -0.03 -7.56 -3.42
N ILE A 138 0.89 -8.40 -2.94
CA ILE A 138 0.63 -9.77 -2.54
C ILE A 138 1.15 -9.95 -1.12
N LEU A 139 0.28 -10.41 -0.22
CA LEU A 139 0.64 -10.88 1.11
C LEU A 139 0.64 -12.41 1.09
N SER A 140 1.79 -13.01 1.40
CA SER A 140 1.97 -14.46 1.46
C SER A 140 2.37 -14.92 2.85
N ASN A 141 2.03 -16.17 3.20
CA ASN A 141 2.57 -16.79 4.40
C ASN A 141 4.04 -17.22 4.21
N SER A 142 4.67 -17.74 5.27
CA SER A 142 6.06 -18.24 5.24
C SER A 142 6.33 -19.35 4.22
N GLN A 143 5.29 -20.05 3.74
CA GLN A 143 5.38 -21.09 2.71
C GLN A 143 5.21 -20.54 1.28
N GLY A 144 5.05 -19.22 1.12
CA GLY A 144 4.80 -18.58 -0.17
C GLY A 144 3.37 -18.76 -0.69
N ARG A 145 2.42 -19.21 0.14
CA ARG A 145 1.01 -19.28 -0.26
C ARG A 145 0.37 -17.90 -0.12
N PRO A 146 -0.33 -17.40 -1.16
CA PRO A 146 -0.99 -16.10 -1.10
C PRO A 146 -2.14 -16.14 -0.10
N LEU A 147 -2.12 -15.21 0.85
CA LEU A 147 -3.20 -14.95 1.80
C LEU A 147 -4.16 -13.89 1.22
N MET A 148 -3.59 -12.86 0.59
CA MET A 148 -4.32 -11.77 -0.04
C MET A 148 -3.52 -11.24 -1.23
N SER A 149 -4.21 -10.82 -2.28
CA SER A 149 -3.62 -9.98 -3.32
C SER A 149 -4.57 -8.88 -3.78
N LEU A 150 -3.98 -7.76 -4.16
CA LEU A 150 -4.63 -6.65 -4.84
C LEU A 150 -3.83 -6.37 -6.11
N GLU A 151 -4.50 -6.29 -7.23
CA GLU A 151 -3.93 -5.86 -8.50
C GLU A 151 -4.82 -4.77 -9.07
N SER A 152 -4.23 -3.72 -9.63
CA SER A 152 -4.97 -2.74 -10.40
C SER A 152 -4.15 -2.24 -11.57
N SER A 153 -4.83 -1.99 -12.67
CA SER A 153 -4.26 -1.41 -13.87
C SER A 153 -5.16 -0.28 -14.34
N SER A 154 -4.56 0.73 -14.95
CA SER A 154 -5.26 1.74 -15.70
C SER A 154 -4.52 2.02 -16.99
N SER A 155 -5.28 2.27 -18.05
CA SER A 155 -4.73 2.70 -19.32
C SER A 155 -5.63 3.72 -19.98
N SER A 156 -5.03 4.78 -20.50
CA SER A 156 -5.70 5.75 -21.35
C SER A 156 -5.14 5.59 -22.77
N GLY A 157 -5.89 4.88 -23.62
CA GLY A 157 -5.49 4.64 -25.01
C GLY A 157 -5.56 5.90 -25.89
N SER A 158 -6.34 6.90 -25.46
CA SER A 158 -6.49 8.22 -26.08
C SER A 158 -7.10 9.22 -25.08
N LEU A 159 -7.15 10.51 -25.40
CA LEU A 159 -7.89 11.52 -24.63
C LEU A 159 -9.39 11.20 -24.47
N GLU A 160 -9.93 10.26 -25.25
CA GLU A 160 -11.36 9.97 -25.30
C GLU A 160 -11.79 8.80 -24.41
N GLU A 161 -10.87 7.92 -23.99
CA GLU A 161 -11.21 6.73 -23.21
C GLU A 161 -10.12 6.36 -22.18
N THR A 162 -10.58 6.05 -20.97
CA THR A 162 -9.78 5.54 -19.85
C THR A 162 -10.41 4.25 -19.35
N GLU A 163 -9.60 3.21 -19.27
CA GLU A 163 -9.96 1.90 -18.74
C GLU A 163 -9.25 1.69 -17.40
N TYR A 164 -9.96 1.09 -16.46
CA TYR A 164 -9.44 0.71 -15.15
C TYR A 164 -9.89 -0.71 -14.81
N GLU A 165 -8.94 -1.56 -14.46
CA GLU A 165 -9.21 -2.89 -13.95
C GLU A 165 -8.66 -3.01 -12.54
N ALA A 166 -9.38 -3.73 -11.68
CA ALA A 166 -8.86 -4.12 -10.38
C ALA A 166 -9.29 -5.54 -10.05
N SER A 167 -8.38 -6.30 -9.43
CA SER A 167 -8.70 -7.60 -8.88
C SER A 167 -8.27 -7.68 -7.41
N VAL A 168 -9.13 -8.30 -6.60
CA VAL A 168 -8.88 -8.55 -5.18
C VAL A 168 -9.08 -10.03 -4.94
N PHE A 169 -8.11 -10.64 -4.26
CA PHE A 169 -8.20 -12.00 -3.79
C PHE A 169 -7.94 -12.03 -2.29
N VAL A 170 -8.81 -12.71 -1.55
CA VAL A 170 -8.62 -13.03 -0.14
C VAL A 170 -8.86 -14.53 0.00
N SER A 171 -7.80 -15.25 0.37
CA SER A 171 -7.80 -16.71 0.38
C SER A 171 -9.01 -17.28 1.14
N HIS A 172 -9.71 -18.22 0.53
CA HIS A 172 -10.96 -18.84 1.00
C HIS A 172 -12.20 -17.95 1.11
N TYR A 173 -12.08 -16.62 1.08
CA TYR A 173 -13.20 -15.71 1.35
C TYR A 173 -13.75 -15.03 0.10
N LEU A 174 -12.87 -14.53 -0.77
CA LEU A 174 -13.27 -13.58 -1.80
C LEU A 174 -12.35 -13.64 -3.02
N GLN A 175 -12.94 -13.57 -4.20
CA GLN A 175 -12.27 -13.19 -5.45
C GLN A 175 -13.16 -12.18 -6.17
N ALA A 176 -12.71 -10.94 -6.27
CA ALA A 176 -13.45 -9.86 -6.91
C ALA A 176 -12.66 -9.28 -8.07
N GLN A 177 -13.37 -8.93 -9.14
CA GLN A 177 -12.84 -8.23 -10.29
C GLN A 177 -13.75 -7.05 -10.60
N THR A 178 -13.13 -5.91 -10.87
CA THR A 178 -13.78 -4.67 -11.26
C THR A 178 -13.22 -4.25 -12.60
N HIS A 179 -14.08 -3.84 -13.51
CA HIS A 179 -13.72 -3.25 -14.80
C HIS A 179 -14.53 -1.98 -14.98
N LEU A 180 -13.84 -0.87 -15.23
CA LEU A 180 -14.44 0.44 -15.45
C LEU A 180 -13.93 0.98 -16.79
N VAL A 181 -14.84 1.51 -17.59
CA VAL A 181 -14.49 2.25 -18.80
C VAL A 181 -15.17 3.61 -18.73
N PHE A 182 -14.36 4.66 -18.82
CA PHE A 182 -14.81 6.04 -18.89
C PHE A 182 -14.46 6.58 -20.26
N SER A 183 -15.47 6.98 -21.03
CA SER A 183 -15.26 7.68 -22.28
C SER A 183 -16.20 8.87 -22.43
N THR A 184 -15.97 9.67 -23.47
CA THR A 184 -16.86 10.79 -23.82
C THR A 184 -18.28 10.36 -24.18
N ARG A 185 -18.48 9.09 -24.52
CA ARG A 185 -19.77 8.54 -24.97
C ARG A 185 -20.43 7.64 -23.93
N GLN A 186 -19.64 6.97 -23.09
CA GLN A 186 -20.17 6.00 -22.15
C GLN A 186 -19.40 5.95 -20.84
N VAL A 187 -20.12 5.58 -19.78
CA VAL A 187 -19.53 5.08 -18.54
C VAL A 187 -19.99 3.65 -18.35
N TYR A 188 -19.04 2.73 -18.26
CA TYR A 188 -19.28 1.32 -18.02
C TYR A 188 -18.63 0.88 -16.71
N VAL A 189 -19.36 0.09 -15.93
CA VAL A 189 -18.91 -0.50 -14.68
C VAL A 189 -19.33 -1.95 -14.68
N ALA A 190 -18.37 -2.85 -14.49
CA ALA A 190 -18.62 -4.25 -14.22
C ALA A 190 -17.92 -4.70 -12.94
N LEU A 191 -18.65 -5.44 -12.11
CA LEU A 191 -18.18 -6.08 -10.90
C LEU A 191 -18.48 -7.57 -11.00
N ASN A 192 -17.50 -8.40 -10.71
CA ASN A 192 -17.61 -9.85 -10.70
C ASN A 192 -16.98 -10.39 -9.42
N THR A 193 -17.81 -10.77 -8.46
CA THR A 193 -17.40 -11.15 -7.12
C THR A 193 -17.82 -12.57 -6.82
N LEU A 194 -16.84 -13.44 -6.59
CA LEU A 194 -17.02 -14.80 -6.10
C LEU A 194 -16.74 -14.82 -4.59
N ILE A 195 -17.77 -15.17 -3.82
CA ILE A 195 -17.71 -15.29 -2.36
C ILE A 195 -17.51 -16.77 -2.01
N PHE A 196 -16.61 -17.05 -1.07
CA PHE A 196 -16.23 -18.39 -0.62
C PHE A 196 -15.92 -19.35 -1.79
N PRO A 197 -14.92 -19.05 -2.64
CA PRO A 197 -14.63 -19.80 -3.88
C PRO A 197 -14.44 -21.32 -3.68
N ASN A 198 -13.97 -21.72 -2.50
CA ASN A 198 -13.65 -23.11 -2.18
C ASN A 198 -14.72 -23.80 -1.30
N ALA A 199 -15.85 -23.14 -1.03
CA ALA A 199 -16.92 -23.69 -0.20
C ALA A 199 -18.05 -24.30 -1.04
N PRO A 200 -18.79 -25.30 -0.52
CA PRO A 200 -19.98 -25.83 -1.19
C PRO A 200 -21.05 -24.78 -1.47
N ASP A 201 -21.11 -23.71 -0.66
CA ASP A 201 -22.03 -22.58 -0.81
C ASP A 201 -21.40 -21.39 -1.53
N SER A 202 -20.38 -21.64 -2.36
CA SER A 202 -19.77 -20.60 -3.19
C SER A 202 -20.82 -19.89 -4.05
N ARG A 203 -20.75 -18.55 -4.08
CA ARG A 203 -21.73 -17.71 -4.73
C ARG A 203 -21.10 -16.60 -5.53
N ARG A 204 -21.52 -16.45 -6.78
CA ARG A 204 -21.06 -15.37 -7.67
C ARG A 204 -22.10 -14.27 -7.81
N VAL A 205 -21.70 -13.07 -7.45
CA VAL A 205 -22.45 -11.84 -7.67
C VAL A 205 -21.82 -11.11 -8.85
N LYS A 206 -22.60 -10.77 -9.87
CA LYS A 206 -22.18 -9.93 -10.99
C LYS A 206 -23.04 -8.67 -11.03
N ILE A 207 -22.43 -7.54 -11.29
CA ILE A 207 -23.12 -6.28 -11.54
C ILE A 207 -22.53 -5.71 -12.81
N SER A 208 -23.36 -5.29 -13.75
CA SER A 208 -22.92 -4.46 -14.88
C SER A 208 -23.84 -3.27 -15.01
N SER A 209 -23.27 -2.09 -15.16
CA SER A 209 -24.01 -0.87 -15.42
C SER A 209 -23.34 -0.12 -16.56
N GLN A 210 -24.15 0.29 -17.53
CA GLN A 210 -23.72 1.10 -18.66
C GLN A 210 -24.60 2.34 -18.73
N VAL A 211 -23.95 3.50 -18.83
CA VAL A 211 -24.59 4.79 -19.07
C VAL A 211 -24.13 5.26 -20.43
N ASP A 212 -25.05 5.41 -21.38
CA ASP A 212 -24.78 6.10 -22.64
C ASP A 212 -25.06 7.60 -22.44
N LEU A 213 -23.99 8.40 -22.48
CA LEU A 213 -24.04 9.84 -22.27
C LEU A 213 -24.64 10.59 -23.47
N THR A 214 -24.72 9.94 -24.64
CA THR A 214 -25.30 10.51 -25.86
C THR A 214 -26.82 10.41 -25.83
N THR A 215 -27.33 9.24 -25.42
CA THR A 215 -28.78 8.96 -25.41
C THR A 215 -29.42 9.19 -24.04
N GLY A 216 -28.62 9.34 -22.98
CA GLY A 216 -29.13 9.43 -21.60
C GLY A 216 -29.75 8.12 -21.12
N THR A 217 -29.35 6.98 -21.70
CA THR A 217 -29.85 5.66 -21.32
C THR A 217 -28.95 5.02 -20.27
N VAL A 218 -29.56 4.31 -19.32
CA VAL A 218 -28.88 3.56 -18.27
C VAL A 218 -29.41 2.15 -18.28
N ILE A 219 -28.51 1.19 -18.49
CA ILE A 219 -28.81 -0.23 -18.41
C ILE A 219 -28.01 -0.78 -17.24
N THR A 220 -28.70 -1.36 -16.27
CA THR A 220 -28.07 -2.01 -15.12
C THR A 220 -28.61 -3.43 -14.99
N ASP A 221 -27.69 -4.39 -14.89
CA ASP A 221 -28.00 -5.78 -14.60
C ASP A 221 -27.28 -6.20 -13.31
N VAL A 222 -28.01 -6.87 -12.42
CA VAL A 222 -27.50 -7.42 -11.16
C VAL A 222 -27.86 -8.89 -11.09
N TRP A 223 -26.86 -9.76 -10.98
CA TRP A 223 -27.01 -11.19 -10.74
C TRP A 223 -26.45 -11.51 -9.36
N TRP A 224 -27.24 -12.09 -8.46
CA TRP A 224 -26.79 -12.43 -7.10
C TRP A 224 -26.39 -13.91 -6.93
N ASP A 225 -26.58 -14.73 -7.96
CA ASP A 225 -26.22 -16.16 -7.97
C ASP A 225 -25.90 -16.64 -9.41
N ALA A 226 -24.99 -15.91 -10.07
CA ALA A 226 -24.79 -15.98 -11.52
C ALA A 226 -24.40 -17.38 -12.04
N ASP A 227 -23.80 -18.22 -11.19
CA ASP A 227 -23.31 -19.55 -11.58
C ASP A 227 -24.36 -20.66 -11.41
N ARG A 228 -25.37 -20.45 -10.55
CA ARG A 228 -26.38 -21.49 -10.23
C ARG A 228 -27.74 -21.21 -10.85
N ASP A 229 -28.12 -19.95 -11.01
CA ASP A 229 -29.45 -19.58 -11.48
C ASP A 229 -29.42 -18.28 -12.29
N VAL A 230 -29.47 -18.41 -13.61
CA VAL A 230 -29.43 -17.30 -14.56
C VAL A 230 -30.67 -16.39 -14.43
N ASN A 231 -31.77 -16.89 -13.84
CA ASN A 231 -33.00 -16.13 -13.65
C ASN A 231 -33.00 -15.29 -12.37
N LYS A 232 -32.02 -15.49 -11.47
CA LYS A 232 -31.76 -14.64 -10.30
C LYS A 232 -31.04 -13.36 -10.72
N LYS A 233 -31.73 -12.58 -11.56
CA LYS A 233 -31.25 -11.32 -12.10
C LYS A 233 -32.28 -10.22 -11.94
N LEU A 234 -31.82 -9.02 -11.63
CA LEU A 234 -32.58 -7.79 -11.70
C LEU A 234 -32.02 -6.98 -12.87
N LYS A 235 -32.88 -6.65 -13.82
CA LYS A 235 -32.55 -5.77 -14.94
C LYS A 235 -33.32 -4.45 -14.78
N MET A 236 -32.61 -3.35 -14.92
CA MET A 236 -33.16 -2.00 -14.90
C MET A 236 -32.75 -1.30 -16.20
N ASP A 237 -33.72 -0.70 -16.87
CA ASP A 237 -33.55 0.09 -18.09
C ASP A 237 -34.22 1.44 -17.85
N LEU A 238 -33.43 2.50 -17.79
CA LEU A 238 -33.87 3.86 -17.56
C LEU A 238 -33.44 4.74 -18.73
N THR A 239 -34.30 5.67 -19.13
CA THR A 239 -33.95 6.73 -20.08
C THR A 239 -34.26 8.06 -19.42
N PHE A 240 -33.26 8.94 -19.30
CA PHE A 240 -33.48 10.29 -18.78
C PHE A 240 -34.14 11.16 -19.87
N ALA A 241 -35.23 11.84 -19.51
CA ALA A 241 -35.91 12.78 -20.41
C ALA A 241 -35.07 14.02 -20.75
N SER A 242 -34.09 14.34 -19.91
CA SER A 242 -33.05 15.34 -20.16
C SER A 242 -31.77 14.96 -19.41
N LEU A 243 -30.62 15.07 -20.08
CA LEU A 243 -29.31 14.92 -19.44
C LEU A 243 -29.12 16.09 -18.45
N PRO A 244 -28.64 15.84 -17.22
CA PRO A 244 -28.21 16.93 -16.35
C PRO A 244 -27.11 17.71 -17.08
N GLN A 245 -27.28 19.03 -17.23
CA GLN A 245 -26.18 19.88 -17.67
C GLN A 245 -25.09 19.76 -16.61
N LEU A 246 -23.97 19.11 -16.95
CA LEU A 246 -22.74 19.16 -16.17
C LEU A 246 -22.25 20.61 -16.21
N SER A 247 -22.74 21.43 -15.29
CA SER A 247 -22.25 22.79 -15.11
C SER A 247 -20.78 22.70 -14.69
N HIS A 248 -19.91 23.22 -15.56
CA HIS A 248 -18.49 23.50 -15.37
C HIS A 248 -17.97 23.34 -13.93
N TYR A 249 -17.21 22.27 -13.66
CA TYR A 249 -16.15 22.36 -12.66
C TYR A 249 -14.96 23.05 -13.32
N SER A 250 -15.04 24.37 -13.43
CA SER A 250 -13.89 25.21 -13.69
C SER A 250 -12.97 25.18 -12.48
N SER A 251 -11.75 24.68 -12.70
CA SER A 251 -10.50 25.05 -12.00
C SER A 251 -10.55 25.17 -10.47
N ILE A 252 -9.99 24.18 -9.78
CA ILE A 252 -9.24 24.46 -8.56
C ILE A 252 -7.77 24.46 -8.99
N GLN A 253 -7.17 25.66 -9.00
CA GLN A 253 -5.73 25.88 -9.07
C GLN A 253 -5.05 25.40 -7.80
#